data_AF-A0A150USX5-F1
#
_entry.id   AF-A0A150USX5-F1
#
_cell.length_a   1.000
_cell.length_b   1.000
_cell.length_c   1.000
_cell.angle_alpha   90.00
_cell.angle_beta   90.00
_cell.angle_gamma   90.00
#
_symmetry.space_group_name_H-M   'P 1'
#
loop_
_entity.id
_entity.type
_entity.pdbx_description
1 polymer ?
#
loop_
_entity_poly.entity_id
_entity_poly.type
_entity_poly.pdbx_seq_one_letter_code
_entity_poly.pdbx_strand_id
1 'polypeptide(L)'
;LLHPSSAPTPSFTFTPRLQAAYPTLGQPSKAARPLCPDFKAGHCPRTPHCPDRHYIPPNERSGIAHLICKHYQRGLCKKADACEFAHTFNLRDERECKEFARFGMCPQGEDCTYLHIPPTSRLRDPACPHYARGFCPLGPYCAMRHVKHPTPCRFYMAGFCPNGRAHPPGPDRVVSCEYGAHAKWVRDEDLHPRR
;
A
#
# COMPACT_ATOMS: atom_id res chain seq x y z
N LEU A 1 -23.12 6.09 7.48
CA LEU A 1 -23.01 5.17 6.31
C LEU A 1 -22.03 5.68 5.24
N LEU A 2 -21.01 6.48 5.58
CA LEU A 2 -20.15 7.15 4.60
C LEU A 2 -18.79 6.45 4.37
N HIS A 3 -18.46 5.43 5.16
CA HIS A 3 -17.21 4.69 5.04
C HIS A 3 -17.46 3.18 5.19
N PRO A 4 -17.71 2.45 4.08
CA PRO A 4 -17.94 1.00 4.13
C PRO A 4 -16.73 0.23 4.69
N SER A 5 -15.54 0.82 4.65
CA SER A 5 -14.30 0.25 5.21
C SER A 5 -14.21 0.27 6.74
N SER A 6 -15.00 1.12 7.42
CA SER A 6 -15.06 1.16 8.89
C SER A 6 -16.30 0.47 9.46
N ALA A 7 -17.10 -0.19 8.61
CA ALA A 7 -18.26 -0.94 9.05
C ALA A 7 -17.80 -2.24 9.73
N PRO A 8 -18.45 -2.66 10.84
CA PRO A 8 -18.19 -3.97 11.41
C PRO A 8 -18.52 -5.04 10.37
N THR A 9 -17.71 -6.10 10.32
CA THR A 9 -17.95 -7.24 9.43
C THR A 9 -19.28 -7.89 9.80
N PRO A 10 -20.26 -7.98 8.88
CA PRO A 10 -21.54 -8.60 9.18
C PRO A 10 -21.33 -10.09 9.45
N SER A 11 -21.90 -10.58 10.56
CA SER A 11 -21.91 -11.99 10.93
C SER A 11 -23.16 -12.66 10.37
N PHE A 12 -22.98 -13.71 9.58
CA PHE A 12 -24.07 -14.50 9.02
C PHE A 12 -24.14 -15.88 9.69
N THR A 13 -25.31 -16.51 9.66
CA THR A 13 -25.51 -17.87 10.20
C THR A 13 -24.66 -18.92 9.49
N PHE A 14 -24.28 -18.68 8.23
CA PHE A 14 -23.39 -19.57 7.47
C PHE A 14 -21.90 -19.29 7.67
N THR A 15 -21.53 -18.19 8.35
CA THR A 15 -20.12 -17.78 8.53
C THR A 15 -19.28 -18.86 9.22
N PRO A 16 -19.74 -19.55 10.28
CA PRO A 16 -18.97 -20.64 10.90
C PRO A 16 -18.70 -21.80 9.95
N ARG A 17 -19.69 -22.18 9.14
CA ARG A 17 -19.57 -23.26 8.15
C ARG A 17 -18.59 -22.88 7.05
N LEU A 18 -18.63 -21.63 6.61
CA LEU A 18 -17.70 -21.14 5.60
C LEU A 18 -16.27 -21.00 6.12
N GLN A 19 -16.07 -20.55 7.36
CA GLN A 19 -14.73 -20.50 7.97
C GLN A 19 -14.15 -21.89 8.20
N ALA A 20 -14.98 -22.88 8.53
CA ALA A 20 -14.55 -24.28 8.64
C ALA A 20 -14.18 -24.89 7.28
N ALA A 21 -14.95 -24.59 6.21
CA ALA A 21 -14.70 -25.10 4.87
C ALA A 21 -13.58 -24.34 4.13
N TYR A 22 -13.43 -23.05 4.43
CA TYR A 22 -12.49 -22.12 3.81
C TYR A 22 -11.83 -21.28 4.92
N PRO A 23 -10.78 -21.80 5.57
CA PRO A 23 -10.16 -21.15 6.72
C PRO A 23 -9.55 -19.77 6.43
N THR A 24 -9.35 -19.46 5.14
CA THR A 24 -8.82 -18.19 4.64
C THR A 24 -9.91 -17.20 4.22
N LEU A 25 -11.19 -17.56 4.35
CA LEU A 25 -12.31 -16.72 3.92
C LEU A 25 -12.45 -15.49 4.83
N GLY A 26 -12.47 -14.31 4.21
CA GLY A 26 -12.55 -13.02 4.91
C GLY A 26 -11.20 -12.51 5.42
N GLN A 27 -10.12 -13.25 5.23
CA GLN A 27 -8.77 -12.75 5.50
C GLN A 27 -8.27 -11.88 4.32
N PRO A 28 -7.38 -10.91 4.56
CA PRO A 28 -6.82 -10.09 3.50
C PRO A 28 -6.22 -10.94 2.37
N SER A 29 -6.21 -10.40 1.14
CA SER A 29 -5.68 -11.09 -0.04
C SER A 29 -4.27 -11.65 0.21
N LYS A 30 -3.85 -12.66 -0.59
CA LYS A 30 -2.53 -13.35 -0.50
C LYS A 30 -1.32 -12.39 -0.36
N ALA A 31 -1.44 -11.16 -0.85
CA ALA A 31 -0.42 -10.11 -0.77
C ALA A 31 -0.44 -9.29 0.54
N ALA A 32 -1.61 -9.12 1.18
CA ALA A 32 -1.79 -8.28 2.35
C ALA A 32 -1.66 -9.04 3.69
N ARG A 33 -1.61 -10.37 3.67
CA ARG A 33 -1.32 -11.19 4.85
C ARG A 33 0.19 -11.23 5.15
N PRO A 34 0.61 -11.01 6.41
CA PRO A 34 2.02 -11.17 6.78
C PRO A 34 2.47 -12.63 6.58
N LEU A 35 3.78 -12.82 6.36
CA LEU A 35 4.39 -14.16 6.32
C LEU A 35 4.28 -14.81 7.69
N CYS A 36 3.79 -16.06 7.74
CA CYS A 36 3.72 -16.81 8.97
C CYS A 36 5.15 -17.05 9.53
N PRO A 37 5.44 -16.66 10.78
CA PRO A 37 6.77 -16.85 11.38
C PRO A 37 7.12 -18.34 11.54
N ASP A 38 6.16 -19.18 11.94
CA ASP A 38 6.37 -20.63 12.14
C ASP A 38 6.63 -21.34 10.81
N PHE A 39 5.91 -20.94 9.76
CA PHE A 39 6.15 -21.44 8.40
C PHE A 39 7.51 -21.00 7.87
N LYS A 40 7.92 -19.75 8.14
CA LYS A 40 9.26 -19.26 7.79
C LYS A 40 10.36 -20.07 8.49
N ALA A 41 10.09 -20.58 9.70
CA ALA A 41 10.96 -21.48 10.43
C ALA A 41 10.93 -22.94 9.94
N GLY A 42 10.08 -23.27 8.95
CA GLY A 42 10.05 -24.56 8.25
C GLY A 42 8.81 -25.41 8.54
N HIS A 43 8.07 -25.16 9.62
CA HIS A 43 6.85 -25.92 9.92
C HIS A 43 5.85 -25.09 10.75
N CYS A 44 4.61 -24.97 10.24
CA CYS A 44 3.53 -24.32 10.97
C CYS A 44 2.48 -25.35 11.43
N PRO A 45 2.22 -25.49 12.74
CA PRO A 45 1.26 -26.47 13.27
C PRO A 45 -0.20 -26.11 12.91
N ARG A 46 -0.48 -24.84 12.59
CA ARG A 46 -1.81 -24.35 12.20
C ARG A 46 -2.20 -24.74 10.77
N THR A 47 -1.24 -25.20 9.95
CA THR A 47 -1.45 -25.76 8.60
C THR A 47 -2.54 -25.03 7.77
N PRO A 48 -3.71 -25.58 7.36
CA PRO A 48 -4.65 -24.85 6.51
C PRO A 48 -5.43 -23.77 7.27
N HIS A 49 -5.41 -23.77 8.61
CA HIS A 49 -6.08 -22.80 9.48
C HIS A 49 -5.18 -21.63 9.86
N CYS A 50 -3.96 -21.55 9.32
CA CYS A 50 -3.07 -20.45 9.65
C CYS A 50 -3.59 -19.14 9.03
N PRO A 51 -3.78 -18.07 9.83
CA PRO A 51 -4.22 -16.78 9.32
C PRO A 51 -3.16 -16.05 8.49
N ASP A 52 -1.90 -16.43 8.67
CA ASP A 52 -0.75 -15.85 8.01
C ASP A 52 -0.38 -16.66 6.75
N ARG A 53 0.26 -16.03 5.76
CA ARG A 53 0.55 -16.73 4.50
C ARG A 53 1.68 -17.75 4.65
N HIS A 54 1.47 -18.94 4.07
CA HIS A 54 2.44 -20.03 3.93
C HIS A 54 3.04 -20.09 2.52
N TYR A 55 3.46 -18.93 2.00
CA TYR A 55 4.09 -18.82 0.70
C TYR A 55 5.13 -17.71 0.75
N ILE A 56 6.38 -18.05 0.46
CA ILE A 56 7.48 -17.10 0.33
C ILE A 56 7.69 -16.87 -1.16
N PRO A 57 7.37 -15.68 -1.71
CA PRO A 57 7.64 -15.42 -3.12
C PRO A 57 9.14 -15.54 -3.38
N PRO A 58 9.58 -16.32 -4.39
CA PRO A 58 10.98 -16.42 -4.77
C PRO A 58 11.42 -15.09 -5.40
N ASN A 59 11.97 -14.21 -4.57
CA ASN A 59 12.37 -12.83 -4.86
C ASN A 59 11.23 -11.93 -5.35
N GLU A 60 11.09 -10.78 -4.69
CA GLU A 60 10.29 -9.62 -5.15
C GLU A 60 10.77 -9.02 -6.50
N ARG A 61 11.72 -9.68 -7.16
CA ARG A 61 12.36 -9.27 -8.42
C ARG A 61 12.25 -10.33 -9.54
N SER A 62 11.67 -11.50 -9.26
CA SER A 62 11.46 -12.56 -10.26
C SER A 62 10.15 -12.32 -11.01
N GLY A 63 10.25 -11.93 -12.28
CA GLY A 63 9.16 -11.43 -13.14
C GLY A 63 7.98 -12.37 -13.47
N ILE A 64 7.69 -13.40 -12.65
CA ILE A 64 6.54 -14.30 -12.85
C ILE A 64 5.30 -13.82 -12.07
N ALA A 65 5.47 -13.10 -10.95
CA ALA A 65 4.37 -12.62 -10.12
C ALA A 65 3.56 -11.45 -10.72
N HIS A 66 4.05 -10.80 -11.78
CA HIS A 66 3.27 -9.80 -12.52
C HIS A 66 2.31 -10.43 -13.53
N LEU A 67 2.51 -11.69 -13.90
CA LEU A 67 1.66 -12.40 -14.86
C LEU A 67 0.50 -13.07 -14.13
N ILE A 68 -0.70 -12.57 -14.40
CA ILE A 68 -1.94 -13.13 -13.89
C ILE A 68 -2.15 -14.52 -14.51
N CYS A 69 -2.51 -15.51 -13.68
CA CYS A 69 -2.78 -16.87 -14.13
C CYS A 69 -3.99 -16.90 -15.09
N LYS A 70 -3.78 -17.31 -16.36
CA LYS A 70 -4.88 -17.42 -17.36
C LYS A 70 -6.00 -18.37 -16.92
N HIS A 71 -5.65 -19.41 -16.17
CA HIS A 71 -6.63 -20.40 -15.68
C HIS A 71 -7.43 -19.85 -14.49
N TYR A 72 -6.79 -19.01 -13.67
CA TYR A 72 -7.47 -18.34 -12.57
C TYR A 72 -8.48 -17.31 -13.07
N GLN A 73 -8.12 -16.55 -14.11
CA GLN A 73 -9.04 -15.60 -14.75
C GLN A 73 -10.34 -16.26 -15.22
N ARG A 74 -10.30 -17.55 -15.55
CA ARG A 74 -11.45 -18.35 -16.00
C ARG A 74 -12.08 -19.19 -14.88
N GLY A 75 -11.59 -19.11 -13.65
CA GLY A 75 -12.06 -19.93 -12.52
C GLY A 75 -11.67 -21.41 -12.59
N LEU A 76 -10.72 -21.78 -13.45
CA LEU A 76 -10.33 -23.18 -13.75
C LEU A 76 -8.97 -23.56 -13.15
N CYS A 77 -8.34 -22.70 -12.35
CA CYS A 77 -7.03 -23.00 -11.78
C CYS A 77 -7.14 -24.04 -10.66
N LYS A 78 -6.68 -25.27 -10.95
CA LYS A 78 -6.61 -26.37 -9.98
C LYS A 78 -5.49 -26.23 -8.95
N LYS A 79 -4.47 -25.41 -9.24
CA LYS A 79 -3.28 -25.26 -8.38
C LYS A 79 -3.52 -24.33 -7.19
N ALA A 80 -4.65 -23.61 -7.14
CA ALA A 80 -5.02 -22.69 -6.05
C ALA A 80 -3.81 -21.90 -5.50
N ASP A 81 -3.46 -22.07 -4.23
CA ASP A 81 -2.36 -21.35 -3.59
C ASP A 81 -0.96 -21.77 -4.06
N ALA A 82 -0.82 -22.99 -4.62
CA ALA A 82 0.40 -23.53 -5.20
C ALA A 82 0.61 -23.14 -6.68
N CYS A 83 -0.22 -22.24 -7.23
CA CYS A 83 0.00 -21.70 -8.56
C CYS A 83 1.19 -20.73 -8.56
N GLU A 84 2.10 -20.91 -9.52
CA GLU A 84 3.27 -20.04 -9.73
C GLU A 84 2.90 -18.66 -10.27
N PHE A 85 1.72 -18.53 -10.88
CA PHE A 85 1.20 -17.30 -11.46
C PHE A 85 0.25 -16.57 -10.50
N ALA A 86 0.11 -15.26 -10.66
CA ALA A 86 -0.69 -14.45 -9.73
C ALA A 86 -2.19 -14.75 -9.84
N HIS A 87 -2.82 -14.97 -8.68
CA HIS A 87 -4.27 -15.10 -8.52
C HIS A 87 -4.87 -13.77 -8.08
N THR A 88 -4.60 -12.71 -8.84
CA THR A 88 -5.12 -11.36 -8.62
C THR A 88 -5.74 -10.83 -9.89
N PHE A 89 -6.88 -10.14 -9.78
CA PHE A 89 -7.52 -9.47 -10.93
C PHE A 89 -7.06 -8.02 -11.09
N ASN A 90 -5.94 -7.63 -10.46
CA ASN A 90 -5.38 -6.30 -10.64
C ASN A 90 -4.72 -6.24 -12.01
N LEU A 91 -5.51 -5.95 -13.04
CA LEU A 91 -5.03 -5.72 -14.42
C LEU A 91 -4.28 -4.39 -14.55
N ARG A 92 -4.47 -3.47 -13.59
CA ARG A 92 -3.69 -2.24 -13.51
C ARG A 92 -2.38 -2.51 -12.80
N ASP A 93 -1.29 -2.39 -13.55
CA ASP A 93 0.07 -2.40 -13.03
C ASP A 93 0.26 -1.20 -12.07
N GLU A 94 1.21 -1.32 -11.15
CA GLU A 94 1.57 -0.26 -10.21
C GLU A 94 2.34 0.89 -10.89
N ARG A 95 2.66 0.74 -12.19
CA ARG A 95 3.38 1.70 -13.01
C ARG A 95 2.44 2.70 -13.70
N GLU A 96 2.90 3.95 -13.77
CA GLU A 96 2.20 5.01 -14.52
C GLU A 96 2.34 4.85 -16.04
N CYS A 97 1.27 5.16 -16.78
CA CYS A 97 1.31 5.27 -18.23
C CYS A 97 2.09 6.51 -18.65
N LYS A 98 3.16 6.34 -19.43
CA LYS A 98 4.03 7.45 -19.87
C LYS A 98 3.32 8.40 -20.82
N GLU A 99 2.51 7.85 -21.72
CA GLU A 99 1.80 8.61 -22.75
C GLU A 99 0.71 9.47 -22.10
N PHE A 100 -0.10 8.87 -21.23
CA PHE A 100 -1.13 9.59 -20.48
C PHE A 100 -0.52 10.63 -19.53
N ALA A 101 0.57 10.28 -18.83
CA ALA A 101 1.25 11.19 -17.92
C ALA A 101 1.79 12.44 -18.65
N ARG A 102 2.24 12.29 -19.90
CA ARG A 102 2.84 13.38 -20.67
C ARG A 102 1.81 14.21 -21.45
N PHE A 103 0.85 13.55 -22.09
CA PHE A 103 -0.06 14.18 -23.04
C PHE A 103 -1.50 14.27 -22.55
N GLY A 104 -1.83 13.63 -21.42
CA GLY A 104 -3.21 13.53 -20.93
C GLY A 104 -4.10 12.60 -21.77
N MET A 105 -3.55 11.93 -22.77
CA MET A 105 -4.25 11.00 -23.65
C MET A 105 -3.41 9.75 -23.86
N CYS A 106 -4.06 8.58 -23.79
CA CYS A 106 -3.43 7.29 -24.03
C CYS A 106 -4.05 6.67 -25.29
N PRO A 107 -3.25 6.21 -26.26
CA PRO A 107 -3.78 5.55 -27.47
C PRO A 107 -4.52 4.25 -27.16
N GLN A 108 -4.24 3.63 -26.00
CA GLN A 108 -4.93 2.44 -25.51
C GLN A 108 -6.22 2.76 -24.74
N GLY A 109 -6.53 4.05 -24.51
CA GLY A 109 -7.75 4.47 -23.82
C GLY A 109 -7.93 3.79 -22.46
N GLU A 110 -9.14 3.33 -22.17
CA GLU A 110 -9.51 2.69 -20.90
C GLU A 110 -8.96 1.26 -20.76
N ASP A 111 -8.56 0.63 -21.87
CA ASP A 111 -7.97 -0.71 -21.87
C ASP A 111 -6.48 -0.70 -21.48
N CYS A 112 -5.91 0.48 -21.24
CA CYS A 112 -4.54 0.61 -20.77
C CYS A 112 -4.37 -0.02 -19.39
N THR A 113 -3.46 -1.01 -19.31
CA THR A 113 -3.08 -1.69 -18.07
C THR A 113 -2.23 -0.81 -17.15
N TYR A 114 -1.75 0.35 -17.59
CA TYR A 114 -0.97 1.26 -16.76
C TYR A 114 -1.86 2.28 -16.03
N LEU A 115 -1.35 2.84 -14.94
CA LEU A 115 -2.08 3.83 -14.16
C LEU A 115 -2.15 5.17 -14.90
N HIS A 116 -3.38 5.64 -15.15
CA HIS A 116 -3.65 6.93 -15.74
C HIS A 116 -3.74 8.03 -14.67
N ILE A 117 -2.62 8.71 -14.41
CA ILE A 117 -2.58 9.92 -13.58
C ILE A 117 -2.49 11.14 -14.52
N PRO A 118 -3.47 12.07 -14.48
CA PRO A 118 -3.46 13.20 -15.41
C PRO A 118 -2.25 14.11 -15.16
N PRO A 119 -1.76 14.82 -16.19
CA PRO A 119 -0.63 15.75 -16.06
C PRO A 119 -0.93 16.90 -15.10
N THR A 120 -2.20 17.29 -14.97
CA THR A 120 -2.69 18.35 -14.09
C THR A 120 -3.02 17.87 -12.68
N SER A 121 -2.80 16.58 -12.36
CA SER A 121 -3.08 16.04 -11.04
C SER A 121 -2.17 16.64 -10.00
N ARG A 122 -2.74 17.10 -8.87
CA ARG A 122 -1.96 17.53 -7.70
C ARG A 122 -1.07 16.44 -7.12
N LEU A 123 -1.31 15.17 -7.45
CA LEU A 123 -0.43 14.06 -7.08
C LEU A 123 1.00 14.23 -7.63
N ARG A 124 1.15 14.99 -8.73
CA ARG A 124 2.45 15.29 -9.36
C ARG A 124 3.18 16.46 -8.70
N ASP A 125 2.46 17.31 -7.98
CA ASP A 125 3.07 18.43 -7.28
C ASP A 125 4.01 17.93 -6.17
N PRO A 126 5.18 18.57 -5.98
CA PRO A 126 6.06 18.25 -4.87
C PRO A 126 5.32 18.45 -3.54
N ALA A 127 5.66 17.62 -2.56
CA ALA A 127 5.10 17.77 -1.23
C ALA A 127 5.55 19.08 -0.60
N CYS A 128 4.62 19.77 0.06
CA CYS A 128 4.87 21.05 0.70
C CYS A 128 5.79 20.87 1.94
N PRO A 129 6.98 21.48 1.97
CA PRO A 129 7.90 21.36 3.10
C PRO A 129 7.37 22.06 4.37
N HIS A 130 6.58 23.13 4.23
CA HIS A 130 5.93 23.76 5.38
C HIS A 130 4.88 22.84 5.99
N TYR A 131 4.03 22.22 5.17
CA TYR A 131 3.03 21.27 5.66
C TYR A 131 3.66 20.04 6.31
N ALA A 132 4.79 19.54 5.78
CA ALA A 132 5.57 18.46 6.38
C ALA A 132 6.12 18.80 7.78
N ARG A 133 6.29 20.10 8.11
CA ARG A 133 6.62 20.58 9.47
C ARG A 133 5.41 20.64 10.40
N GLY A 134 4.21 20.42 9.88
CA GLY A 134 2.94 20.42 10.62
C GLY A 134 2.01 21.57 10.23
N PHE A 135 2.52 22.66 9.64
CA PHE A 135 1.69 23.82 9.28
C PHE A 135 2.21 24.54 8.03
N CYS A 136 1.30 24.79 7.08
CA CYS A 136 1.58 25.61 5.90
C CYS A 136 0.82 26.94 5.99
N PRO A 137 1.50 28.10 5.94
CA PRO A 137 0.86 29.41 6.06
C PRO A 137 -0.08 29.73 4.88
N LEU A 138 0.19 29.14 3.70
CA LEU A 138 -0.65 29.31 2.50
C LEU A 138 -1.94 28.48 2.55
N GLY A 139 -2.04 27.53 3.50
CA GLY A 139 -3.22 26.71 3.71
C GLY A 139 -3.72 26.04 2.40
N PRO A 140 -5.03 26.09 2.09
CA PRO A 140 -5.59 25.43 0.90
C PRO A 140 -5.14 26.05 -0.44
N TYR A 141 -4.58 27.25 -0.39
CA TYR A 141 -4.07 27.98 -1.56
C TYR A 141 -2.61 27.66 -1.89
N CYS A 142 -1.97 26.75 -1.13
CA CYS A 142 -0.63 26.30 -1.44
C CYS A 142 -0.59 25.60 -2.81
N ALA A 143 0.35 26.01 -3.65
CA ALA A 143 0.61 25.35 -4.95
C ALA A 143 1.27 23.97 -4.78
N MET A 144 1.83 23.67 -3.61
CA MET A 144 2.45 22.39 -3.30
C MET A 144 1.45 21.44 -2.65
N ARG A 145 1.65 20.13 -2.82
CA ARG A 145 0.75 19.12 -2.29
C ARG A 145 0.88 18.98 -0.77
N HIS A 146 -0.25 19.03 -0.07
CA HIS A 146 -0.34 18.73 1.36
C HIS A 146 -0.63 17.25 1.59
N VAL A 147 0.36 16.49 2.08
CA VAL A 147 0.22 15.06 2.39
C VAL A 147 -0.25 14.90 3.84
N LYS A 148 -1.48 14.43 4.02
CA LYS A 148 -2.05 14.19 5.36
C LYS A 148 -1.57 12.84 5.89
N HIS A 149 -0.99 12.86 7.08
CA HIS A 149 -0.69 11.64 7.84
C HIS A 149 -1.85 11.32 8.79
N PRO A 150 -2.24 10.04 8.91
CA PRO A 150 -3.40 9.65 9.69
C PRO A 150 -3.23 9.91 11.19
N THR A 151 -2.04 9.65 11.74
CA THR A 151 -1.72 9.88 13.15
C THR A 151 -0.30 10.41 13.32
N PRO A 152 -0.08 11.45 14.15
CA PRO A 152 1.26 11.83 14.58
C PRO A 152 1.77 10.82 15.62
N CYS A 153 3.07 10.53 15.59
CA CYS A 153 3.69 9.63 16.55
C CYS A 153 3.74 10.29 17.94
N ARG A 154 3.01 9.72 18.90
CA ARG A 154 2.92 10.21 20.28
C ARG A 154 4.30 10.23 20.97
N PHE A 155 5.09 9.18 20.79
CA PHE A 155 6.43 9.08 21.37
C PHE A 155 7.43 10.07 20.75
N TYR A 156 7.25 10.41 19.48
CA TYR A 156 8.07 11.41 18.82
C TYR A 156 7.74 12.81 19.31
N MET A 157 6.45 13.13 19.44
CA MET A 157 6.00 14.39 20.03
C MET A 157 6.51 14.57 21.46
N ALA A 158 6.66 13.48 22.20
CA ALA A 158 7.16 13.49 23.56
C ALA A 158 8.71 13.38 23.66
N GLY A 159 9.42 13.21 22.53
CA GLY A 159 10.88 13.27 22.44
C GLY A 159 11.65 11.96 22.63
N PHE A 160 10.97 10.83 22.80
CA PHE A 160 11.59 9.53 23.16
C PHE A 160 11.21 8.39 22.21
N CYS A 161 10.81 8.70 20.97
CA CYS A 161 10.55 7.66 19.98
C CYS A 161 11.84 6.86 19.70
N PRO A 162 11.84 5.52 19.88
CA PRO A 162 13.03 4.68 19.67
C PRO A 162 13.54 4.71 18.22
N ASN A 163 12.65 5.05 17.28
CA ASN A 163 12.96 5.17 15.86
C ASN A 163 13.54 6.55 15.46
N GLY A 164 13.58 7.51 16.39
CA GLY A 164 14.18 8.83 16.19
C GLY A 164 13.76 9.51 14.88
N ARG A 165 14.74 9.99 14.11
CA ARG A 165 14.55 10.58 12.76
C ARG A 165 14.96 9.62 11.63
N ALA A 166 15.13 8.33 11.93
CA ALA A 166 15.97 7.44 11.13
C ALA A 166 15.21 6.49 10.16
N HIS A 167 13.90 6.64 9.95
CA HIS A 167 13.19 5.82 8.96
C HIS A 167 13.29 6.36 7.52
N PRO A 168 13.09 5.50 6.50
CA PRO A 168 13.01 5.92 5.12
C PRO A 168 11.97 7.05 4.98
N PRO A 169 12.37 8.20 4.42
CA PRO A 169 11.42 9.28 4.19
C PRO A 169 10.29 8.80 3.28
N GLY A 170 9.05 9.12 3.64
CA GLY A 170 7.91 9.00 2.75
C GLY A 170 8.08 9.88 1.49
N PRO A 171 7.11 9.84 0.56
CA PRO A 171 7.13 10.67 -0.65
C PRO A 171 7.18 12.18 -0.37
N ASP A 172 6.84 12.59 0.86
CA ASP A 172 6.88 13.94 1.39
C ASP A 172 8.08 14.24 2.30
N ARG A 173 9.05 13.33 2.36
CA ARG A 173 10.24 13.40 3.22
C ARG A 173 9.94 13.42 4.72
N VAL A 174 8.71 13.08 5.11
CA VAL A 174 8.31 12.86 6.49
C VAL A 174 8.71 11.45 6.89
N VAL A 175 9.34 11.33 8.05
CA VAL A 175 9.75 10.04 8.62
C VAL A 175 8.52 9.44 9.30
N SER A 176 8.18 8.19 9.01
CA SER A 176 7.07 7.48 9.68
C SER A 176 7.59 6.28 10.45
N CYS A 177 6.93 5.96 11.56
CA CYS A 177 7.15 4.73 12.31
C CYS A 177 5.82 4.01 12.59
N GLU A 178 5.88 2.87 13.26
CA GLU A 178 4.70 2.09 13.66
C GLU A 178 3.68 2.87 14.51
N TYR A 179 4.12 3.89 15.24
CA TYR A 179 3.26 4.72 16.11
C TYR A 179 2.74 5.99 15.43
N GLY A 180 3.16 6.29 14.20
CA GLY A 180 2.70 7.43 13.41
C GLY A 180 3.81 8.25 12.75
N ALA A 181 3.44 9.41 12.22
CA ALA A 181 4.33 10.31 11.49
C ALA A 181 5.16 11.22 12.41
N HIS A 182 6.41 11.46 12.03
CA HIS A 182 7.35 12.36 12.71
C HIS A 182 7.47 13.65 11.91
N ALA A 183 6.93 14.75 12.44
CA ALA A 183 7.10 16.05 11.81
C ALA A 183 8.60 16.38 11.69
N LYS A 184 9.08 16.62 10.47
CA LYS A 184 10.50 16.90 10.24
C LYS A 184 10.72 18.39 10.31
N TRP A 185 11.28 18.87 11.42
CA TRP A 185 11.75 20.25 11.48
C TRP A 185 13.04 20.40 10.68
N VAL A 186 13.02 21.32 9.72
CA VAL A 186 14.14 21.74 8.86
C VAL A 186 14.24 23.25 9.03
N ARG A 187 15.46 23.78 9.13
CA ARG A 187 15.69 25.24 9.21
C ARG A 187 15.25 25.90 7.91
N ASP A 188 14.84 27.16 7.99
CA ASP A 188 14.30 27.87 6.82
C ASP A 188 15.37 28.05 5.71
N GLU A 189 16.65 28.16 6.08
CA GLU A 189 17.76 28.26 5.13
C GLU A 189 17.96 26.98 4.32
N ASP A 190 17.74 25.83 4.97
CA ASP A 190 17.87 24.51 4.35
C ASP A 190 16.64 24.17 3.47
N LEU A 191 15.53 24.89 3.65
CA LEU A 191 14.30 24.76 2.84
C LEU A 191 14.45 25.42 1.46
N HIS A 192 15.14 26.55 1.42
CA HIS A 192 15.40 27.36 0.23
C HIS A 192 16.91 27.58 0.09
N PRO A 193 17.68 26.52 -0.24
CA PRO A 193 19.12 26.67 -0.40
C PRO A 193 19.38 27.75 -1.45
N ARG A 194 20.17 28.75 -1.08
CA ARG A 194 20.62 29.79 -2.02
C ARG A 194 21.34 29.06 -3.16
N ARG A 195 20.83 29.24 -4.38
CA ARG A 195 21.43 28.72 -5.60
C ARG A 195 22.76 29.39 -5.88
#